data_AF-A0A2K6T6J3-F1
#
_entry.id   AF-A0A2K6T6J3-F1
#
_cell.length_a   1.000
_cell.length_b   1.000
_cell.length_c   1.000
_cell.angle_alpha   90.00
_cell.angle_beta   90.00
_cell.angle_gamma   90.00
#
_symmetry.space_group_name_H-M   'P 1'
#
loop_
_entity.id
_entity.type
_entity.pdbx_description
1 polymer ?
#
loop_
_entity_poly.entity_id
_entity_poly.type
_entity_poly.pdbx_seq_one_letter_code
_entity_poly.pdbx_strand_id
1 'polypeptide(L)'
;MLQKPKTVKLRALRSPRKFGVAGRSCREVLRKGCLRFQLPERGSRLCLYEDGTELTEDYFPSIPDDTELVLLTSGQAWQGWFRHVAQDSLTLLGSSCPPASAS
;
A
#
# COMPACT_ATOMS: atom_id res chain seq x y z
N MET A 1 -9.23 21.09 -19.54
CA MET A 1 -8.80 19.78 -20.07
C MET A 1 -9.33 18.70 -19.12
N LEU A 2 -10.34 17.92 -19.52
CA LEU A 2 -10.78 16.77 -18.72
C LEU A 2 -9.73 15.67 -18.87
N GLN A 3 -8.78 15.62 -17.94
CA GLN A 3 -7.88 14.48 -17.80
C GLN A 3 -8.74 13.22 -17.67
N LYS A 4 -8.49 12.23 -18.53
CA LYS A 4 -9.21 10.95 -18.55
C LYS A 4 -9.20 10.36 -17.13
N PRO A 5 -10.33 9.85 -16.61
CA PRO A 5 -10.35 9.22 -15.30
C PRO A 5 -9.42 8.01 -15.32
N LYS A 6 -8.40 8.01 -14.46
CA LYS A 6 -7.51 6.87 -14.33
C LYS A 6 -8.19 5.77 -13.56
N THR A 7 -8.05 4.55 -14.04
CA THR A 7 -8.44 3.34 -13.33
C THR A 7 -7.23 2.82 -12.57
N VAL A 8 -7.40 2.48 -11.29
CA VAL A 8 -6.36 1.84 -10.49
C VAL A 8 -6.92 0.65 -9.74
N LYS A 9 -6.09 -0.35 -9.47
CA LYS A 9 -6.47 -1.58 -8.77
C LYS A 9 -6.06 -1.47 -7.31
N LEU A 10 -7.03 -1.33 -6.42
CA LEU A 10 -6.79 -1.35 -4.98
C LEU A 10 -6.83 -2.78 -4.44
N ARG A 11 -5.85 -3.14 -3.62
CA ARG A 11 -5.74 -4.43 -2.94
C ARG A 11 -5.52 -4.20 -1.45
N ALA A 12 -6.13 -5.01 -0.59
CA ALA A 12 -5.81 -4.96 0.85
C ALA A 12 -4.64 -5.89 1.18
N LEU A 13 -3.81 -5.50 2.13
CA LEU A 13 -2.66 -6.30 2.57
C LEU A 13 -3.07 -7.71 3.06
N ARG A 14 -4.15 -7.79 3.84
CA ARG A 14 -4.65 -9.03 4.46
C ARG A 14 -5.75 -9.73 3.68
N SER A 15 -6.03 -9.33 2.44
CA SER A 15 -7.09 -9.96 1.65
C SER A 15 -6.69 -10.13 0.18
N PRO A 16 -7.01 -11.27 -0.43
CA PRO A 16 -6.80 -11.48 -1.87
C PRO A 16 -7.77 -10.65 -2.74
N ARG A 17 -8.71 -9.91 -2.12
CA ARG A 17 -9.68 -9.06 -2.83
C ARG A 17 -8.98 -7.83 -3.42
N LYS A 18 -9.15 -7.69 -4.74
CA LYS A 18 -8.73 -6.55 -5.55
C LYS A 18 -9.96 -5.85 -6.11
N PHE A 19 -9.96 -4.54 -6.07
CA PHE A 19 -11.04 -3.69 -6.56
C PHE A 19 -10.49 -2.66 -7.53
N GLY A 20 -10.99 -2.70 -8.77
CA GLY A 20 -10.79 -1.61 -9.71
C GLY A 20 -11.57 -0.38 -9.23
N VAL A 21 -10.88 0.72 -9.00
CA VAL A 21 -11.46 2.01 -8.65
C VAL A 21 -11.04 3.01 -9.71
N ALA A 22 -12.03 3.63 -10.34
CA ALA A 22 -11.81 4.74 -11.27
C ALA A 22 -11.97 6.06 -10.51
N GLY A 23 -11.00 6.96 -10.68
CA GLY A 23 -11.04 8.29 -10.10
C GLY A 23 -10.04 9.23 -10.77
N ARG A 24 -10.33 10.52 -10.68
CA ARG A 24 -9.44 11.56 -11.22
C ARG A 24 -8.40 12.03 -10.20
N SER A 25 -8.62 11.71 -8.93
CA SER A 25 -7.77 12.11 -7.81
C SER A 25 -7.56 10.94 -6.85
N CYS A 26 -6.37 10.89 -6.25
CA CYS A 26 -6.01 9.91 -5.22
C CYS A 26 -7.05 9.88 -4.09
N ARG A 27 -7.50 11.05 -3.61
CA ARG A 27 -8.52 11.14 -2.55
C ARG A 27 -9.86 10.52 -2.91
N GLU A 28 -10.31 10.66 -4.17
CA GLU A 28 -11.57 10.06 -4.63
C GLU A 28 -11.44 8.53 -4.68
N VAL A 29 -10.30 8.05 -5.19
CA VAL A 29 -9.97 6.63 -5.25
C VAL A 29 -9.84 6.04 -3.85
N LEU A 30 -9.08 6.69 -2.96
CA LEU A 30 -8.89 6.31 -1.57
C LEU A 30 -10.24 6.20 -0.87
N ARG A 31 -11.11 7.19 -1.03
CA ARG A 31 -12.44 7.22 -0.42
C ARG A 31 -13.32 6.07 -0.90
N LYS A 32 -13.38 5.83 -2.21
CA LYS A 32 -14.07 4.67 -2.80
C LYS A 32 -13.49 3.35 -2.31
N GLY A 33 -12.16 3.27 -2.19
CA GLY A 33 -11.43 2.14 -1.63
C GLY A 33 -11.80 1.87 -0.18
N CYS A 34 -11.69 2.87 0.70
CA CYS A 34 -12.02 2.78 2.11
C CYS A 34 -13.47 2.32 2.31
N LEU A 35 -14.41 2.87 1.53
CA LEU A 35 -15.81 2.44 1.55
C LEU A 35 -15.99 0.96 1.13
N ARG A 36 -15.29 0.52 0.07
CA ARG A 36 -15.37 -0.86 -0.45
C ARG A 36 -14.73 -1.88 0.48
N PHE A 37 -13.62 -1.51 1.11
CA PHE A 37 -12.91 -2.34 2.08
C PHE A 37 -13.47 -2.20 3.52
N GLN A 38 -14.41 -1.29 3.76
CA GLN A 38 -14.95 -0.96 5.08
C GLN A 38 -13.85 -0.57 6.08
N LEU A 39 -12.89 0.22 5.62
CA LEU A 39 -11.74 0.66 6.41
C LEU A 39 -11.87 2.14 6.80
N PRO A 40 -11.34 2.54 7.97
CA PRO A 40 -11.38 3.93 8.40
C PRO A 40 -10.52 4.81 7.49
N GLU A 41 -11.10 5.88 6.93
CA GLU A 41 -10.35 6.87 6.14
C GLU A 41 -9.18 7.47 6.94
N ARG A 42 -9.35 7.61 8.28
CA ARG A 42 -8.29 8.07 9.19
C ARG A 42 -7.30 6.94 9.47
N GLY A 43 -6.07 7.15 9.02
CA GLY A 43 -4.98 6.17 9.16
C GLY A 43 -4.89 5.19 8.01
N SER A 44 -5.79 5.26 7.02
CA SER A 44 -5.64 4.53 5.77
C SER A 44 -4.70 5.25 4.82
N ARG A 45 -3.80 4.49 4.20
CA ARG A 45 -2.79 5.00 3.26
C ARG A 45 -2.76 4.11 2.02
N LEU A 46 -2.40 4.70 0.88
CA LEU A 46 -2.15 3.96 -0.35
C LEU A 46 -0.66 3.85 -0.55
N CYS A 47 -0.19 2.65 -0.88
CA CYS A 47 1.18 2.39 -1.25
C CYS A 47 1.24 1.66 -2.58
N LEU A 48 2.29 1.87 -3.36
CA LEU A 48 2.55 1.07 -4.57
C LEU A 48 2.86 -0.38 -4.18
N TYR A 49 2.33 -1.33 -4.94
CA TYR A 49 2.58 -2.75 -4.68
C TYR A 49 4.07 -3.11 -4.85
N GLU A 50 4.73 -2.54 -5.86
CA GLU A 50 6.12 -2.88 -6.20
C GLU A 50 7.10 -2.47 -5.09
N ASP A 51 7.16 -1.18 -4.77
CA ASP A 51 8.18 -0.61 -3.87
C ASP A 51 7.69 -0.26 -2.47
N GLY A 52 6.36 -0.26 -2.24
CA GLY A 52 5.81 0.21 -0.97
C GLY A 52 5.79 1.73 -0.82
N THR A 53 6.16 2.48 -1.85
CA THR A 53 6.12 3.95 -1.84
C THR A 53 4.70 4.43 -1.55
N GLU A 54 4.57 5.31 -0.55
CA GLU A 54 3.31 5.97 -0.23
C GLU A 54 2.85 6.83 -1.41
N LEU A 55 1.65 6.55 -1.90
CA LEU A 55 1.04 7.25 -3.02
C LEU A 55 0.41 8.55 -2.53
N THR A 56 0.97 9.68 -2.94
CA THR A 56 0.44 11.00 -2.67
C THR A 56 -0.44 11.51 -3.82
N GLU A 57 -1.19 12.58 -3.57
CA GLU A 57 -2.07 13.19 -4.57
C GLU A 57 -1.27 13.71 -5.79
N ASP A 58 -0.05 14.22 -5.55
CA ASP A 58 0.90 14.65 -6.58
C ASP A 58 1.47 13.51 -7.43
N TYR A 59 1.57 12.29 -6.87
CA TYR A 59 2.11 11.14 -7.59
C TYR A 59 1.06 10.40 -8.43
N PHE A 60 -0.22 10.60 -8.10
CA PHE A 60 -1.37 10.05 -8.81
C PHE A 60 -1.41 10.37 -10.33
N PRO A 61 -1.12 11.61 -10.78
CA PRO A 61 -1.01 11.90 -12.21
C PRO A 61 0.23 11.28 -12.86
N SER A 62 1.27 10.89 -12.11
CA SER A 62 2.47 10.24 -12.66
C SER A 62 2.31 8.74 -12.88
N ILE A 63 1.46 8.05 -12.11
CA ILE A 63 1.27 6.60 -12.25
C ILE A 63 0.46 6.21 -13.50
N PRO A 64 0.77 5.09 -14.16
CA PRO A 64 0.02 4.62 -15.33
C PRO A 64 -1.40 4.18 -14.98
N ASP A 65 -2.24 4.08 -16.01
CA ASP A 65 -3.54 3.41 -15.89
C ASP A 65 -3.37 1.95 -15.48
N ASP A 66 -4.31 1.43 -14.70
CA ASP A 66 -4.37 0.05 -14.20
C ASP A 66 -3.30 -0.32 -13.15
N THR A 67 -2.63 0.68 -12.58
CA THR A 67 -1.63 0.53 -11.50
C THR A 67 -2.21 -0.24 -10.30
N GLU A 68 -1.45 -1.21 -9.79
CA GLU A 68 -1.76 -1.93 -8.56
C GLU A 68 -1.29 -1.17 -7.31
N LEU A 69 -2.25 -0.87 -6.44
CA LEU A 69 -2.05 -0.14 -5.19
C LEU A 69 -2.49 -1.02 -4.02
N VAL A 70 -1.70 -0.97 -2.96
CA VAL A 70 -2.01 -1.59 -1.68
C VAL A 70 -2.62 -0.55 -0.75
N LEU A 71 -3.82 -0.83 -0.27
CA LEU A 71 -4.47 -0.06 0.76
C LEU A 71 -4.04 -0.63 2.13
N LEU A 72 -3.41 0.23 2.93
CA LEU A 72 -2.99 -0.06 4.28
C LEU A 72 -3.92 0.61 5.28
N THR A 73 -4.11 -0.04 6.42
CA THR A 73 -4.80 0.54 7.58
C THR A 73 -3.80 1.04 8.60
N SER A 74 -4.27 1.80 9.59
CA SER A 74 -3.47 2.10 10.78
C SER A 74 -2.89 0.80 11.37
N GLY A 75 -1.58 0.78 11.60
CA GLY A 75 -0.84 -0.39 12.09
C GLY A 75 -0.40 -1.39 11.02
N GLN A 76 -0.73 -1.16 9.73
CA GLN A 76 -0.18 -1.94 8.62
C GLN A 76 0.90 -1.14 7.89
N ALA A 77 1.97 -1.83 7.52
CA ALA A 77 3.05 -1.28 6.69
C ALA A 77 3.26 -2.21 5.48
N TRP A 78 3.35 -1.60 4.29
CA TRP A 78 3.80 -2.27 3.08
C TRP A 78 5.15 -1.68 2.71
N GLN A 79 6.19 -2.51 2.70
CA GLN A 79 7.55 -2.07 2.36
C GLN A 79 7.95 -2.50 0.95
N GLY A 80 6.98 -2.89 0.10
CA GLY A 80 7.25 -3.42 -1.22
C GLY A 80 7.58 -4.91 -1.21
N TRP A 81 7.36 -5.55 -2.35
CA TRP A 81 7.65 -6.98 -2.54
C TRP A 81 9.15 -7.28 -2.31
N PHE A 82 10.02 -6.38 -2.75
CA PHE A 82 11.48 -6.56 -2.68
C PHE A 82 12.02 -6.66 -1.26
N ARG A 83 11.46 -5.88 -0.32
CA ARG A 83 11.89 -5.92 1.09
C ARG A 83 11.33 -7.12 1.84
N HIS A 84 10.15 -7.62 1.44
CA HIS A 84 9.56 -8.82 2.05
C HIS A 84 10.46 -10.04 1.84
N VAL A 85 11.02 -10.20 0.64
CA VAL A 85 11.97 -11.28 0.32
C VAL A 85 13.27 -11.15 1.12
N ALA A 86 13.79 -9.93 1.30
CA ALA A 86 15.00 -9.70 2.09
C ALA A 86 14.80 -9.98 3.59
N GLN A 87 13.64 -9.65 4.15
CA GLN A 87 13.32 -9.95 5.55
C GLN A 87 13.12 -11.44 5.81
N ASP A 88 12.48 -12.17 4.89
CA ASP A 88 12.30 -13.63 4.96
C ASP A 88 13.67 -14.36 4.86
N SER A 89 14.58 -13.83 4.04
CA SER A 89 15.95 -14.34 3.91
C SER A 89 16.80 -14.12 5.18
N LEU A 90 16.64 -12.96 5.84
CA LEU A 90 17.38 -12.64 7.07
C LEU A 90 16.85 -13.36 8.31
N THR A 91 15.57 -13.76 8.33
CA THR A 91 15.04 -14.64 9.39
C THR A 91 15.62 -16.05 9.36
N LEU A 92 16.24 -16.49 8.27
CA LEU A 92 16.94 -17.78 8.20
C LEU A 92 18.42 -17.70 8.61
N LEU A 93 19.00 -16.50 8.78
CA LEU A 93 20.41 -16.31 9.13
C LEU A 93 20.66 -15.45 10.39
N GLY A 94 19.60 -14.91 11.01
CA GLY A 94 19.69 -13.88 12.04
C GLY A 94 19.18 -14.25 13.43
N SER A 95 19.20 -15.53 13.83
CA SER A 95 19.04 -15.91 15.25
C SER A 95 20.40 -15.82 15.97
N SER A 96 20.90 -14.61 16.17
CA SER A 96 21.88 -14.36 17.23
C SER A 96 21.34 -13.24 18.09
N CYS A 97 20.59 -13.64 19.11
CA CYS A 97 20.21 -12.76 20.20
C CYS A 97 21.48 -12.33 20.95
N PRO A 98 21.60 -11.05 21.28
CA PRO A 98 22.02 -10.73 22.64
C PRO A 98 20.91 -9.92 23.30
N PRO A 99 20.34 -10.36 24.42
CA PRO A 99 19.69 -9.41 25.31
C PRO A 99 20.79 -8.57 25.98
N ALA A 100 20.66 -7.26 25.81
CA ALA A 100 21.42 -6.27 26.54
C ALA A 100 21.21 -6.45 28.07
N SER A 101 22.32 -6.35 28.79
CA SER A 101 22.53 -5.92 30.18
C SER A 101 21.35 -5.95 31.16
N ALA A 102 21.51 -6.66 32.28
CA ALA A 102 20.93 -6.25 33.56
C ALA A 102 21.78 -6.73 34.76
N SER A 103 22.35 -5.75 35.46
CA SER A 103 22.89 -5.72 36.84
C SER A 103 24.21 -6.45 37.15
#